data_AF-A0A3D5EC05-F1
#
_entry.id   AF-A0A3D5EC05-F1
#
_cell.length_a   1.000
_cell.length_b   1.000
_cell.length_c   1.000
_cell.angle_alpha   90.00
_cell.angle_beta   90.00
_cell.angle_gamma   90.00
#
_symmetry.space_group_name_H-M   'P 1'
#
loop_
_entity.id
_entity.type
_entity.pdbx_description
1 polymer ?
#
loop_
_entity_poly.entity_id
_entity_poly.type
_entity_poly.pdbx_seq_one_letter_code
_entity_poly.pdbx_strand_id
1 'polypeptide(L)'
;MSILWDTNPMELEGTEVEIVNPRPKPRTEGLITARAALGGSQNVPAYRAAQEAGIQNVITMAKLLGITTIQQEFDPTFVSHLDIYYGASIATGGANIRAVDMAYMNATIANMGVMVGVPHHATAVAPDTLNNTAFDEGVDYENALQQKLDFQRGHLRLPGTRPLDPVVVLEVRDINGQVIFQHEGPQRIRMVDAGSVWLLHSVMSDCKARFIIWGCGASNEDTLLDTFVNGEKLPTGIKTGTQQGPLDSEDTLETWVNGYSRHAATAVWVGNATNELVIDGRSGGYASARTTLWLFKNWMGDFHSYLLDKSRIEAVLDFVELQPENVELTDFHTPTTDRQLEGGCDQVVQAWVRKDVEYDEICEPAIIDTRNGLLASSKTPLRFREAQRFVTLPEWKPDLAIKLVEDPPKDLEVFIPLMPEEPSTGLNAVEIIVPFHSAEVELGANVFGTVNTARLTEWLLEIGPGANPTEGEWIELASGCVNMENANLGIIELEDRNFAPRVYTLRLTAKQGLLAPLRATVLVNLSEGSGNRGINRGLPQQPDFNCEEPPEPLEPGEEE
;
A
#
# COMPACT_ATOMS: atom_id res chain seq x y z
N MET A 1 -13.24 -2.55 3.18
CA MET A 1 -12.04 -2.51 2.32
C MET A 1 -10.83 -2.34 3.23
N SER A 2 -9.82 -3.20 3.14
CA SER A 2 -8.65 -3.08 4.01
C SER A 2 -7.79 -1.89 3.58
N ILE A 3 -7.52 -1.00 4.53
CA ILE A 3 -6.56 0.10 4.41
C ILE A 3 -5.31 -0.33 5.16
N LEU A 4 -4.15 -0.05 4.58
CA LEU A 4 -2.86 -0.45 5.11
C LEU A 4 -2.00 0.79 5.30
N TRP A 5 -1.19 0.78 6.36
CA TRP A 5 -0.17 1.80 6.58
C TRP A 5 1.07 1.49 5.74
N ASP A 6 1.29 2.32 4.72
CA ASP A 6 2.47 2.26 3.85
C ASP A 6 3.61 3.10 4.44
N THR A 7 4.24 2.61 5.50
CA THR A 7 5.34 3.30 6.20
C THR A 7 6.67 3.12 5.47
N ASN A 8 6.70 3.33 4.15
CA ASN A 8 7.89 3.12 3.33
C ASN A 8 8.92 4.26 3.46
N PRO A 9 10.23 3.94 3.58
CA PRO A 9 10.79 2.61 3.78
C PRO A 9 10.56 2.10 5.21
N MET A 10 10.42 0.78 5.37
CA MET A 10 10.12 0.16 6.64
C MET A 10 11.33 -0.60 7.18
N GLU A 11 11.98 -0.03 8.18
CA GLU A 11 13.06 -0.67 8.93
C GLU A 11 12.50 -1.71 9.91
N LEU A 12 13.12 -2.90 9.93
CA LEU A 12 12.79 -3.94 10.90
C LEU A 12 13.75 -3.86 12.09
N GLU A 13 13.24 -3.33 13.20
CA GLU A 13 13.99 -3.16 14.45
C GLU A 13 14.75 -4.44 14.86
N GLY A 14 16.02 -4.28 15.26
CA GLY A 14 16.88 -5.39 15.65
C GLY A 14 17.47 -6.18 14.47
N THR A 15 17.29 -5.71 13.24
CA THR A 15 17.87 -6.30 12.03
C THR A 15 18.49 -5.22 11.14
N GLU A 16 19.31 -5.63 10.18
CA GLU A 16 19.80 -4.78 9.09
C GLU A 16 18.83 -4.77 7.88
N VAL A 17 17.63 -5.33 8.04
CA VAL A 17 16.67 -5.49 6.94
C VAL A 17 15.75 -4.28 6.83
N GLU A 18 15.72 -3.70 5.64
CA GLU A 18 14.79 -2.65 5.23
C GLU A 18 13.84 -3.21 4.16
N ILE A 19 12.54 -2.99 4.33
CA ILE A 19 11.53 -3.32 3.33
C ILE A 19 11.19 -2.05 2.54
N VAL A 20 11.40 -2.08 1.23
CA VAL A 20 11.23 -0.92 0.35
C VAL A 20 10.26 -1.24 -0.78
N ASN A 21 9.37 -0.30 -1.08
CA ASN A 21 8.47 -0.35 -2.23
C ASN A 21 9.27 -0.25 -3.55
N PRO A 22 8.93 -1.05 -4.58
CA PRO A 22 9.75 -1.17 -5.78
C PRO A 22 9.55 0.02 -6.73
N ARG A 23 10.18 1.15 -6.40
CA ARG A 23 10.12 2.41 -7.15
C ARG A 23 11.52 3.02 -7.31
N PRO A 24 11.81 3.76 -8.40
CA PRO A 24 13.10 4.43 -8.57
C PRO A 24 13.44 5.43 -7.46
N LYS A 25 12.43 5.98 -6.80
CA LYS A 25 12.56 6.77 -5.58
C LYS A 25 11.62 6.16 -4.54
N PRO A 26 12.12 5.74 -3.37
CA PRO A 26 11.27 5.28 -2.28
C PRO A 26 10.22 6.34 -1.97
N ARG A 27 8.95 5.94 -2.00
CA ARG A 27 7.81 6.81 -1.74
C ARG A 27 6.76 6.03 -0.97
N THR A 28 6.24 6.68 0.07
CA THR A 28 5.08 6.25 0.85
C THR A 28 3.80 6.80 0.23
N GLU A 29 2.74 6.00 0.28
CA GLU A 29 1.38 6.45 -0.02
C GLU A 29 0.60 6.81 1.26
N GLY A 30 1.22 6.84 2.44
CA GLY A 30 0.53 7.04 3.72
C GLY A 30 -0.40 5.88 4.05
N LEU A 31 -1.70 6.13 3.95
CA LEU A 31 -2.77 5.14 4.05
C LEU A 31 -3.16 4.66 2.65
N ILE A 32 -2.76 3.43 2.30
CA ILE A 32 -2.99 2.85 0.98
C ILE A 32 -4.15 1.85 1.01
N THR A 33 -5.02 1.87 -0.02
CA THR A 33 -6.01 0.80 -0.19
C THR A 33 -5.33 -0.52 -0.57
N ALA A 34 -5.84 -1.66 -0.10
CA ALA A 34 -5.37 -2.98 -0.58
C ALA A 34 -5.45 -3.11 -2.12
N ARG A 35 -6.40 -2.41 -2.76
CA ARG A 35 -6.52 -2.30 -4.22
C ARG A 35 -5.29 -1.66 -4.84
N ALA A 36 -4.88 -0.48 -4.35
CA ALA A 36 -3.71 0.23 -4.84
C ALA A 36 -2.41 -0.53 -4.51
N ALA A 37 -2.30 -1.07 -3.29
CA ALA A 37 -1.14 -1.84 -2.86
C ALA A 37 -0.90 -3.07 -3.75
N LEU A 38 -1.92 -3.90 -3.99
CA LEU A 38 -1.80 -5.11 -4.81
C LEU A 38 -1.59 -4.77 -6.29
N GLY A 39 -2.38 -3.85 -6.85
CA GLY A 39 -2.25 -3.44 -8.25
C GLY A 39 -0.91 -2.77 -8.54
N GLY A 40 -0.41 -2.00 -7.58
CA GLY A 40 0.90 -1.37 -7.58
C GLY A 40 2.04 -2.27 -7.12
N SER A 41 1.81 -3.52 -6.71
CA SER A 41 2.88 -4.42 -6.23
C SER A 41 3.76 -3.83 -5.12
N GLN A 42 3.16 -3.11 -4.16
CA GLN A 42 3.90 -2.44 -3.08
C GLN A 42 4.32 -3.45 -1.99
N ASN A 43 5.59 -3.43 -1.60
CA ASN A 43 6.19 -4.41 -0.70
C ASN A 43 5.84 -4.16 0.76
N VAL A 44 5.90 -2.90 1.23
CA VAL A 44 5.61 -2.56 2.64
C VAL A 44 4.17 -2.92 3.01
N PRO A 45 3.14 -2.56 2.22
CA PRO A 45 1.77 -2.98 2.51
C PRO A 45 1.57 -4.50 2.41
N ALA A 46 2.24 -5.19 1.47
CA ALA A 46 2.14 -6.64 1.34
C ALA A 46 2.73 -7.37 2.56
N TYR A 47 3.90 -6.92 3.03
CA TYR A 47 4.55 -7.44 4.23
C TYR A 47 3.67 -7.23 5.47
N ARG A 48 3.15 -6.01 5.64
CA ARG A 48 2.25 -5.66 6.75
C ARG A 48 0.97 -6.50 6.73
N ALA A 49 0.34 -6.64 5.57
CA ALA A 49 -0.86 -7.48 5.42
C ALA A 49 -0.59 -8.94 5.81
N ALA A 50 0.59 -9.48 5.50
CA ALA A 50 0.97 -10.83 5.91
C ALA A 50 1.17 -10.95 7.42
N GLN A 51 1.77 -9.94 8.07
CA GLN A 51 1.91 -9.92 9.52
C GLN A 51 0.55 -9.89 10.22
N GLU A 52 -0.31 -8.96 9.82
CA GLU A 52 -1.62 -8.76 10.46
C GLU A 52 -2.58 -9.93 10.18
N ALA A 53 -2.52 -10.52 8.98
CA ALA A 53 -3.29 -11.74 8.67
C ALA A 53 -2.77 -12.99 9.40
N GLY A 54 -1.50 -12.99 9.80
CA GLY A 54 -0.79 -14.13 10.38
C GLY A 54 -0.23 -15.09 9.32
N ILE A 55 1.07 -15.41 9.44
CA ILE A 55 1.80 -16.19 8.43
C ILE A 55 1.19 -17.58 8.19
N GLN A 56 0.72 -18.25 9.24
CA GLN A 56 0.09 -19.57 9.09
C GLN A 56 -1.21 -19.50 8.26
N ASN A 57 -1.97 -18.41 8.36
CA ASN A 57 -3.16 -18.20 7.54
C ASN A 57 -2.79 -17.96 6.08
N VAL A 58 -1.69 -17.23 5.82
CA VAL A 58 -1.14 -17.04 4.46
C VAL A 58 -0.74 -18.38 3.84
N ILE A 59 0.01 -19.21 4.57
CA ILE A 59 0.40 -20.56 4.12
C ILE A 59 -0.83 -21.43 3.86
N THR A 60 -1.81 -21.39 4.76
CA THR A 60 -3.05 -22.17 4.63
C THR A 60 -3.83 -21.74 3.39
N MET A 61 -3.98 -20.44 3.14
CA MET A 61 -4.64 -19.91 1.96
C MET A 61 -3.91 -20.32 0.66
N ALA A 62 -2.57 -20.23 0.63
CA ALA A 62 -1.78 -20.66 -0.51
C ALA A 62 -2.02 -22.15 -0.83
N LYS A 63 -2.05 -23.01 0.20
CA LYS A 63 -2.36 -24.44 0.04
C LYS A 63 -3.76 -24.70 -0.48
N LEU A 64 -4.77 -24.00 0.05
CA LEU A 64 -6.17 -24.10 -0.41
C LEU A 64 -6.31 -23.72 -1.89
N LEU A 65 -5.57 -22.72 -2.33
CA LEU A 65 -5.60 -22.27 -3.72
C LEU A 65 -4.91 -23.24 -4.70
N GLY A 66 -3.94 -24.03 -4.24
CA GLY A 66 -3.28 -25.04 -5.08
C GLY A 66 -1.79 -25.21 -4.85
N ILE A 67 -1.17 -24.45 -3.95
CA ILE A 67 0.27 -24.53 -3.70
C ILE A 67 0.61 -25.76 -2.86
N THR A 68 1.69 -26.46 -3.21
CA THR A 68 2.07 -27.72 -2.54
C THR A 68 3.44 -27.69 -1.89
N THR A 69 4.19 -26.59 -2.03
CA THR A 69 5.60 -26.49 -1.62
C THR A 69 5.83 -25.66 -0.35
N ILE A 70 4.80 -25.01 0.19
CA ILE A 70 4.97 -24.06 1.31
C ILE A 70 4.50 -24.70 2.61
N GLN A 71 5.41 -24.83 3.56
CA GLN A 71 5.16 -25.29 4.93
C GLN A 71 6.35 -24.87 5.81
N GLN A 72 6.10 -24.48 7.07
CA GLN A 72 7.18 -24.24 8.01
C GLN A 72 8.08 -25.47 8.11
N GLU A 73 9.40 -25.27 8.19
CA GLU A 73 10.39 -26.34 8.31
C GLU A 73 10.35 -27.32 7.14
N PHE A 74 10.10 -26.82 5.92
CA PHE A 74 10.13 -27.64 4.71
C PHE A 74 10.82 -26.92 3.55
N ASP A 75 12.02 -27.41 3.22
CA ASP A 75 12.73 -27.09 1.99
C ASP A 75 12.33 -28.00 0.82
N PRO A 76 11.67 -27.49 -0.25
CA PRO A 76 11.33 -28.30 -1.42
C PRO A 76 12.55 -28.77 -2.24
N THR A 77 13.76 -28.26 -1.94
CA THR A 77 15.01 -28.73 -2.57
C THR A 77 15.68 -29.88 -1.80
N PHE A 78 15.17 -30.20 -0.60
CA PHE A 78 15.69 -31.22 0.32
C PHE A 78 17.15 -30.98 0.75
N VAL A 79 17.64 -29.74 0.68
CA VAL A 79 18.97 -29.40 1.20
C VAL A 79 18.93 -29.39 2.71
N SER A 80 18.08 -28.55 3.30
CA SER A 80 17.91 -28.44 4.75
C SER A 80 16.52 -27.95 5.10
N HIS A 81 15.66 -28.86 5.56
CA HIS A 81 14.29 -28.53 5.92
C HIS A 81 14.21 -27.61 7.15
N LEU A 82 15.10 -27.79 8.12
CA LEU A 82 15.13 -27.02 9.38
C LEU A 82 15.55 -25.55 9.18
N ASP A 83 16.21 -25.23 8.06
CA ASP A 83 16.63 -23.85 7.74
C ASP A 83 15.47 -23.01 7.15
N ILE A 84 14.32 -23.63 6.87
CA ILE A 84 13.17 -22.94 6.27
C ILE A 84 12.21 -22.46 7.36
N TYR A 85 12.28 -21.16 7.60
CA TYR A 85 11.29 -20.44 8.40
C TYR A 85 10.62 -19.35 7.56
N TYR A 86 9.31 -19.43 7.40
CA TYR A 86 8.53 -18.41 6.72
C TYR A 86 8.12 -17.31 7.70
N GLY A 87 8.56 -16.09 7.41
CA GLY A 87 8.04 -14.84 7.96
C GLY A 87 7.18 -14.10 6.94
N ALA A 88 6.89 -12.82 7.20
CA ALA A 88 6.06 -11.98 6.34
C ALA A 88 6.65 -11.70 4.94
N SER A 89 7.95 -11.97 4.74
CA SER A 89 8.60 -11.97 3.43
C SER A 89 7.96 -12.95 2.43
N ILE A 90 7.16 -13.92 2.89
CA ILE A 90 6.35 -14.77 1.99
C ILE A 90 5.45 -13.94 1.07
N ALA A 91 4.95 -12.80 1.53
CA ALA A 91 4.09 -11.91 0.73
C ALA A 91 4.87 -11.06 -0.28
N THR A 92 6.19 -10.96 -0.14
CA THR A 92 7.09 -10.29 -1.09
C THR A 92 7.86 -11.27 -1.97
N GLY A 93 7.49 -12.56 -1.95
CA GLY A 93 8.10 -13.59 -2.81
C GLY A 93 9.16 -14.47 -2.14
N GLY A 94 9.29 -14.44 -0.81
CA GLY A 94 10.25 -15.26 -0.05
C GLY A 94 9.92 -16.75 0.04
N ALA A 95 9.33 -17.36 -1.00
CA ALA A 95 8.98 -18.78 -1.00
C ALA A 95 9.17 -19.44 -2.37
N ASN A 96 9.74 -20.65 -2.36
CA ASN A 96 9.96 -21.46 -3.55
C ASN A 96 8.67 -22.19 -3.98
N ILE A 97 8.21 -21.94 -5.20
CA ILE A 97 6.95 -22.47 -5.73
C ILE A 97 7.16 -23.04 -7.13
N ARG A 98 6.47 -24.14 -7.46
CA ARG A 98 6.51 -24.72 -8.81
C ARG A 98 5.60 -23.94 -9.77
N ALA A 99 6.05 -23.73 -11.01
CA ALA A 99 5.24 -23.08 -12.04
C ALA A 99 3.88 -23.77 -12.27
N VAL A 100 3.83 -25.11 -12.18
CA VAL A 100 2.57 -25.87 -12.28
C VAL A 100 1.61 -25.59 -11.11
N ASP A 101 2.14 -25.33 -9.92
CA ASP A 101 1.32 -24.96 -8.76
C ASP A 101 0.75 -23.56 -8.94
N MET A 102 1.54 -22.61 -9.46
CA MET A 102 1.07 -21.27 -9.81
C MET A 102 -0.03 -21.32 -10.89
N ALA A 103 0.16 -22.09 -11.95
CA ALA A 103 -0.85 -22.24 -13.00
C ALA A 103 -2.14 -22.86 -12.46
N TYR A 104 -2.05 -23.84 -11.57
CA TYR A 104 -3.25 -24.46 -10.99
C TYR A 104 -3.93 -23.58 -9.94
N MET A 105 -3.16 -22.80 -9.17
CA MET A 105 -3.70 -21.71 -8.35
C MET A 105 -4.50 -20.71 -9.21
N ASN A 106 -3.93 -20.26 -10.32
CA ASN A 106 -4.61 -19.36 -11.25
C ASN A 106 -5.91 -19.98 -11.78
N ALA A 107 -5.95 -21.30 -12.02
CA ALA A 107 -7.17 -22.01 -12.42
C ALA A 107 -8.22 -22.03 -11.30
N THR A 108 -7.82 -22.26 -10.05
CA THR A 108 -8.72 -22.17 -8.88
C THR A 108 -9.32 -20.77 -8.75
N ILE A 109 -8.49 -19.73 -8.93
CA ILE A 109 -8.92 -18.32 -8.90
C ILE A 109 -9.89 -18.03 -10.06
N ALA A 110 -9.55 -18.44 -11.29
CA ALA A 110 -10.41 -18.25 -12.47
C ALA A 110 -11.81 -18.89 -12.30
N ASN A 111 -11.89 -19.95 -11.50
CA ASN A 111 -13.13 -20.64 -11.15
C ASN A 111 -13.76 -20.12 -9.83
N MET A 112 -13.46 -18.88 -9.44
CA MET A 112 -13.93 -18.22 -8.22
C MET A 112 -13.68 -19.03 -6.94
N GLY A 113 -12.56 -19.74 -6.84
CA GLY A 113 -12.22 -20.55 -5.67
C GLY A 113 -12.69 -22.01 -5.75
N VAL A 114 -13.21 -22.46 -6.89
CA VAL A 114 -13.46 -23.90 -7.15
C VAL A 114 -12.22 -24.53 -7.77
N MET A 115 -11.66 -25.53 -7.10
CA MET A 115 -10.63 -26.38 -7.68
C MET A 115 -11.28 -27.49 -8.52
N VAL A 116 -10.75 -27.70 -9.72
CA VAL A 116 -11.31 -28.63 -10.72
C VAL A 116 -10.24 -29.62 -11.16
N GLY A 117 -10.47 -30.91 -10.95
CA GLY A 117 -9.46 -31.92 -11.24
C GLY A 117 -9.87 -33.34 -10.85
N VAL A 118 -8.89 -34.22 -10.68
CA VAL A 118 -9.08 -35.60 -10.19
C VAL A 118 -8.36 -35.78 -8.85
N PRO A 119 -8.81 -36.68 -7.95
CA PRO A 119 -8.10 -36.95 -6.71
C PRO A 119 -6.61 -37.25 -6.96
N HIS A 120 -5.72 -36.64 -6.16
CA HIS A 120 -4.31 -36.99 -6.25
C HIS A 120 -4.07 -38.41 -5.68
N HIS A 121 -3.04 -39.07 -6.18
CA HIS A 121 -2.59 -40.37 -5.66
C HIS A 121 -1.31 -40.29 -4.81
N ALA A 122 -0.89 -39.07 -4.47
CA ALA A 122 0.27 -38.83 -3.62
C ALA A 122 0.07 -39.37 -2.19
N THR A 123 1.14 -39.91 -1.61
CA THR A 123 1.23 -40.24 -0.18
C THR A 123 1.50 -38.96 0.61
N ALA A 124 0.71 -38.72 1.65
CA ALA A 124 0.97 -37.62 2.58
C ALA A 124 2.19 -37.94 3.45
N VAL A 125 3.11 -36.97 3.58
CA VAL A 125 4.34 -37.10 4.39
C VAL A 125 4.48 -35.90 5.32
N ALA A 126 4.73 -36.16 6.60
CA ALA A 126 4.92 -35.09 7.58
C ALA A 126 6.33 -34.50 7.46
N PRO A 127 6.52 -33.17 7.57
CA PRO A 127 7.83 -32.53 7.39
C PRO A 127 8.94 -33.09 8.27
N ASP A 128 8.61 -33.43 9.52
CA ASP A 128 9.51 -33.99 10.54
C ASP A 128 10.02 -35.41 10.22
N THR A 129 9.46 -36.05 9.19
CA THR A 129 9.87 -37.40 8.73
C THR A 129 10.80 -37.37 7.51
N LEU A 130 11.17 -36.17 7.03
CA LEU A 130 11.97 -35.99 5.84
C LEU A 130 13.46 -35.89 6.16
N ASN A 131 14.29 -36.51 5.32
CA ASN A 131 15.74 -36.48 5.42
C ASN A 131 16.35 -35.33 4.60
N ASN A 132 17.57 -34.93 4.96
CA ASN A 132 18.25 -33.75 4.46
C ASN A 132 19.52 -34.13 3.72
N THR A 133 19.75 -33.55 2.54
CA THR A 133 20.96 -33.81 1.76
C THR A 133 22.19 -33.04 2.25
N ALA A 134 22.03 -32.01 3.08
CA ALA A 134 23.16 -31.22 3.60
C ALA A 134 23.92 -31.91 4.74
N PHE A 135 23.23 -32.70 5.58
CA PHE A 135 23.79 -33.21 6.84
C PHE A 135 23.56 -34.71 7.08
N ASP A 136 22.56 -35.35 6.45
CA ASP A 136 22.37 -36.79 6.61
C ASP A 136 23.40 -37.57 5.79
N GLU A 137 23.76 -38.76 6.26
CA GLU A 137 24.77 -39.62 5.64
C GLU A 137 24.23 -41.04 5.39
N GLY A 138 24.87 -41.78 4.49
CA GLY A 138 24.55 -43.19 4.25
C GLY A 138 23.11 -43.43 3.80
N VAL A 139 22.38 -44.29 4.50
CA VAL A 139 21.00 -44.67 4.13
C VAL A 139 20.04 -43.48 4.18
N ASP A 140 20.24 -42.56 5.12
CA ASP A 140 19.37 -41.40 5.30
C ASP A 140 19.58 -40.37 4.17
N TYR A 141 20.82 -40.20 3.70
CA TYR A 141 21.12 -39.41 2.50
C TYR A 141 20.46 -39.98 1.24
N GLU A 142 20.60 -41.28 1.01
CA GLU A 142 19.95 -41.95 -0.13
C GLU A 142 18.42 -41.86 -0.04
N ASN A 143 17.87 -41.94 1.19
CA ASN A 143 16.45 -41.72 1.42
C ASN A 143 16.03 -40.27 1.10
N ALA A 144 16.82 -39.26 1.49
CA ALA A 144 16.56 -37.86 1.14
C ALA A 144 16.51 -37.66 -0.38
N LEU A 145 17.44 -38.26 -1.13
CA LEU A 145 17.45 -38.20 -2.60
C LEU A 145 16.20 -38.84 -3.21
N GLN A 146 15.78 -40.00 -2.69
CA GLN A 146 14.58 -40.67 -3.15
C GLN A 146 13.31 -39.87 -2.80
N GLN A 147 13.19 -39.37 -1.57
CA GLN A 147 12.08 -38.51 -1.13
C GLN A 147 11.98 -37.24 -1.98
N LYS A 148 13.12 -36.62 -2.32
CA LYS A 148 13.19 -35.48 -3.24
C LYS A 148 12.60 -35.82 -4.61
N LEU A 149 13.03 -36.93 -5.21
CA LEU A 149 12.52 -37.39 -6.50
C LEU A 149 11.02 -37.68 -6.45
N ASP A 150 10.56 -38.32 -5.38
CA ASP A 150 9.15 -38.67 -5.21
C ASP A 150 8.28 -37.42 -4.99
N PHE A 151 8.76 -36.42 -4.25
CA PHE A 151 8.08 -35.13 -4.11
C PHE A 151 8.02 -34.36 -5.43
N GLN A 152 9.12 -34.31 -6.19
CA GLN A 152 9.19 -33.66 -7.50
C GLN A 152 8.21 -34.29 -8.51
N ARG A 153 8.07 -35.63 -8.47
CA ARG A 153 7.12 -36.38 -9.31
C ARG A 153 5.68 -36.35 -8.79
N GLY A 154 5.45 -35.80 -7.60
CA GLY A 154 4.13 -35.72 -6.96
C GLY A 154 3.66 -37.02 -6.33
N HIS A 155 4.57 -37.99 -6.09
CA HIS A 155 4.28 -39.19 -5.30
C HIS A 155 4.23 -38.90 -3.80
N LEU A 156 4.95 -37.88 -3.32
CA LEU A 156 4.84 -37.36 -1.96
C LEU A 156 4.19 -35.98 -1.95
N ARG A 157 3.41 -35.70 -0.90
CA ARG A 157 2.82 -34.38 -0.63
C ARG A 157 2.80 -34.04 0.85
N LEU A 158 2.89 -32.75 1.12
CA LEU A 158 2.67 -32.23 2.46
C LEU A 158 1.17 -32.29 2.83
N PRO A 159 0.84 -32.44 4.12
CA PRO A 159 -0.53 -32.39 4.60
C PRO A 159 -1.20 -31.05 4.29
N GLY A 160 -2.51 -31.12 4.04
CA GLY A 160 -3.35 -29.94 3.79
C GLY A 160 -3.11 -29.26 2.44
N THR A 161 -2.27 -29.84 1.57
CA THR A 161 -2.11 -29.37 0.19
C THR A 161 -3.31 -29.79 -0.66
N ARG A 162 -3.37 -29.28 -1.90
CA ARG A 162 -4.50 -29.48 -2.80
C ARG A 162 -4.97 -30.95 -2.91
N PRO A 163 -6.29 -31.22 -2.79
CA PRO A 163 -6.84 -32.58 -2.85
C PRO A 163 -6.98 -33.12 -4.28
N LEU A 164 -7.00 -32.22 -5.27
CA LEU A 164 -7.15 -32.58 -6.68
C LEU A 164 -5.88 -32.24 -7.47
N ASP A 165 -5.68 -32.92 -8.59
CA ASP A 165 -4.70 -32.61 -9.62
C ASP A 165 -5.35 -32.35 -10.98
N PRO A 166 -4.67 -31.60 -11.86
CA PRO A 166 -5.15 -31.36 -13.21
C PRO A 166 -5.39 -32.67 -13.97
N VAL A 167 -6.43 -32.68 -14.81
CA VAL A 167 -6.69 -33.78 -15.74
C VAL A 167 -5.69 -33.71 -16.88
N VAL A 168 -4.79 -34.70 -16.97
CA VAL A 168 -3.74 -34.77 -18.00
C VAL A 168 -3.94 -35.89 -19.03
N VAL A 169 -4.81 -36.87 -18.73
CA VAL A 169 -5.16 -37.97 -19.64
C VAL A 169 -6.67 -38.02 -19.80
N LEU A 170 -7.17 -37.90 -21.03
CA LEU A 170 -8.60 -38.01 -21.34
C LEU A 170 -9.01 -39.41 -21.77
N GLU A 171 -8.13 -40.10 -22.48
CA GLU A 171 -8.41 -41.43 -23.04
C GLU A 171 -7.09 -42.18 -23.26
N VAL A 172 -7.06 -43.49 -23.01
CA VAL A 172 -5.96 -44.39 -23.37
C VAL A 172 -6.54 -45.51 -24.23
N ARG A 173 -5.92 -45.77 -25.38
CA ARG A 173 -6.26 -46.88 -26.28
C ARG A 173 -5.10 -47.85 -26.43
N ASP A 174 -5.41 -49.12 -26.63
CA ASP A 174 -4.42 -50.12 -27.04
C ASP A 174 -4.09 -50.02 -28.54
N ILE A 175 -3.16 -50.87 -29.02
CA ILE A 175 -2.76 -50.91 -30.44
C ILE A 175 -3.89 -51.32 -31.39
N ASN A 176 -4.94 -51.96 -30.87
CA ASN A 176 -6.12 -52.38 -31.64
C ASN A 176 -7.24 -51.32 -31.62
N GLY A 177 -7.03 -50.19 -30.93
CA GLY A 177 -8.00 -49.11 -30.77
C GLY A 177 -9.02 -49.32 -29.65
N GLN A 178 -8.88 -50.37 -28.83
CA GLN A 178 -9.71 -50.61 -27.66
C GLN A 178 -9.41 -49.56 -26.59
N VAL A 179 -10.45 -48.87 -26.11
CA VAL A 179 -10.33 -47.93 -24.98
C VAL A 179 -10.04 -48.71 -23.69
N ILE A 180 -8.90 -48.45 -23.08
CA ILE A 180 -8.45 -49.01 -21.79
C ILE A 180 -8.86 -48.08 -20.65
N PHE A 181 -8.83 -46.77 -20.91
CA PHE A 181 -9.20 -45.74 -19.94
C PHE A 181 -9.95 -44.63 -20.66
N GLN A 182 -11.03 -44.16 -20.06
CA GLN A 182 -11.77 -42.98 -20.46
C GLN A 182 -11.98 -42.12 -19.22
N HIS A 183 -11.64 -40.84 -19.29
CA HIS A 183 -11.91 -39.92 -18.20
C HIS A 183 -13.41 -39.63 -18.10
N GLU A 184 -13.99 -39.86 -16.92
CA GLU A 184 -15.43 -39.68 -16.64
C GLU A 184 -15.83 -38.24 -16.32
N GLY A 185 -14.86 -37.33 -16.22
CA GLY A 185 -15.07 -35.92 -15.88
C GLY A 185 -14.40 -35.53 -14.56
N PRO A 186 -14.09 -34.24 -14.37
CA PRO A 186 -13.38 -33.77 -13.19
C PRO A 186 -14.31 -33.61 -11.99
N GLN A 187 -13.75 -33.82 -10.80
CA GLN A 187 -14.33 -33.35 -9.54
C GLN A 187 -14.20 -31.84 -9.42
N ARG A 188 -15.11 -31.24 -8.64
CA ARG A 188 -15.16 -29.81 -8.37
C ARG A 188 -15.33 -29.60 -6.88
N ILE A 189 -14.38 -28.93 -6.25
CA ILE A 189 -14.37 -28.69 -4.80
C ILE A 189 -14.22 -27.19 -4.56
N ARG A 190 -15.14 -26.60 -3.78
CA ARG A 190 -15.01 -25.23 -3.29
C ARG A 190 -13.91 -25.20 -2.24
N MET A 191 -12.79 -24.56 -2.55
CA MET A 191 -11.64 -24.45 -1.65
C MET A 191 -11.61 -23.11 -0.92
N VAL A 192 -12.03 -22.05 -1.61
CA VAL A 192 -12.03 -20.66 -1.11
C VAL A 192 -13.38 -20.02 -1.39
N ASP A 193 -13.83 -19.15 -0.50
CA ASP A 193 -15.04 -18.36 -0.68
C ASP A 193 -14.98 -17.54 -1.98
N ALA A 194 -16.07 -17.59 -2.76
CA ALA A 194 -16.12 -16.94 -4.05
C ALA A 194 -16.05 -15.41 -3.93
N GLY A 195 -16.64 -14.84 -2.87
CA GLY A 195 -16.60 -13.40 -2.60
C GLY A 195 -15.17 -12.91 -2.37
N SER A 196 -14.37 -13.64 -1.59
CA SER A 196 -12.95 -13.30 -1.40
C SER A 196 -12.15 -13.34 -2.71
N VAL A 197 -12.41 -14.35 -3.56
CA VAL A 197 -11.77 -14.46 -4.88
C VAL A 197 -12.23 -13.34 -5.82
N TRP A 198 -13.49 -12.92 -5.74
CA TRP A 198 -14.00 -11.78 -6.50
C TRP A 198 -13.29 -10.48 -6.12
N LEU A 199 -13.08 -10.22 -4.82
CA LEU A 199 -12.33 -9.04 -4.38
C LEU A 199 -10.93 -9.02 -4.99
N LEU A 200 -10.21 -10.15 -4.95
CA LEU A 200 -8.90 -10.32 -5.60
C LEU A 200 -8.99 -10.05 -7.11
N HIS A 201 -9.92 -10.73 -7.79
CA HIS A 201 -10.10 -10.60 -9.23
C HIS A 201 -10.39 -9.15 -9.64
N SER A 202 -11.27 -8.46 -8.93
CA SER A 202 -11.65 -7.06 -9.20
C SER A 202 -10.48 -6.07 -9.17
N VAL A 203 -9.37 -6.44 -8.52
CA VAL A 203 -8.11 -5.69 -8.51
C VAL A 203 -7.21 -6.17 -9.65
N MET A 204 -7.01 -7.49 -9.76
CA MET A 204 -6.10 -8.07 -10.77
C MET A 204 -6.56 -7.81 -12.21
N SER A 205 -7.87 -7.64 -12.46
CA SER A 205 -8.43 -7.41 -13.80
C SER A 205 -8.61 -5.93 -14.16
N ASP A 206 -8.54 -5.02 -13.19
CA ASP A 206 -8.67 -3.59 -13.44
C ASP A 206 -7.29 -2.94 -13.61
N CYS A 207 -7.03 -2.42 -14.80
CA CYS A 207 -5.80 -1.68 -15.06
C CYS A 207 -5.68 -0.38 -14.23
N LYS A 208 -6.80 0.24 -13.83
CA LYS A 208 -6.78 1.45 -13.00
C LYS A 208 -6.34 1.18 -11.57
N ALA A 209 -6.36 -0.07 -11.10
CA ALA A 209 -5.78 -0.43 -9.81
C ALA A 209 -4.24 -0.38 -9.81
N ARG A 210 -3.61 -0.33 -10.99
CA ARG A 210 -2.17 -0.50 -11.18
C ARG A 210 -1.39 0.82 -11.27
N PHE A 211 -2.08 1.95 -11.09
CA PHE A 211 -1.62 3.32 -11.36
C PHE A 211 -0.27 3.72 -10.73
N ILE A 212 0.15 3.03 -9.67
CA ILE A 212 1.44 3.30 -9.00
C ILE A 212 2.63 2.94 -9.89
N ILE A 213 2.57 1.81 -10.60
CA ILE A 213 3.68 1.31 -11.43
C ILE A 213 3.30 1.30 -12.91
N TRP A 214 2.03 1.04 -13.22
CA TRP A 214 1.57 0.72 -14.57
C TRP A 214 0.42 1.62 -15.03
N GLY A 215 0.18 1.61 -16.34
CA GLY A 215 -1.03 2.11 -16.97
C GLY A 215 -1.91 1.00 -17.55
N CYS A 216 -2.99 1.41 -18.23
CA CYS A 216 -3.82 0.52 -19.04
C CYS A 216 -3.19 0.25 -20.39
N GLY A 217 -3.12 -1.02 -20.78
CA GLY A 217 -2.55 -1.44 -22.06
C GLY A 217 -3.51 -1.23 -23.23
N ALA A 218 -2.97 -1.24 -24.44
CA ALA A 218 -3.71 -1.08 -25.69
C ALA A 218 -3.41 -2.18 -26.73
N SER A 219 -2.33 -2.95 -26.57
CA SER A 219 -2.03 -4.09 -27.46
C SER A 219 -1.12 -5.13 -26.79
N ASN A 220 -0.91 -6.27 -27.46
CA ASN A 220 0.08 -7.26 -27.02
C ASN A 220 1.54 -6.84 -27.24
N GLU A 221 1.77 -5.76 -27.99
CA GLU A 221 3.11 -5.26 -28.32
C GLU A 221 3.64 -4.23 -27.30
N ASP A 222 2.76 -3.65 -26.48
CA ASP A 222 3.17 -2.74 -25.41
C ASP A 222 3.77 -3.48 -24.20
N THR A 223 4.38 -2.71 -23.30
CA THR A 223 4.96 -3.20 -22.03
C THR A 223 4.02 -3.04 -20.85
N LEU A 224 2.70 -2.97 -21.09
CA LEU A 224 1.65 -2.91 -20.08
C LEU A 224 0.95 -4.28 -19.94
N LEU A 225 0.15 -4.42 -18.90
CA LEU A 225 -0.35 -5.72 -18.44
C LEU A 225 -1.63 -6.22 -19.14
N ASP A 226 -2.37 -5.34 -19.80
CA ASP A 226 -3.61 -5.76 -20.45
C ASP A 226 -3.33 -6.63 -21.68
N THR A 227 -4.07 -7.74 -21.80
CA THR A 227 -3.89 -8.74 -22.84
C THR A 227 -5.00 -8.65 -23.87
N PHE A 228 -4.69 -8.96 -25.13
CA PHE A 228 -5.61 -8.81 -26.25
C PHE A 228 -5.71 -10.09 -27.09
N VAL A 229 -6.88 -10.33 -27.67
CA VAL A 229 -7.17 -11.39 -28.65
C VAL A 229 -7.86 -10.76 -29.85
N ASN A 230 -7.32 -10.97 -31.06
CA ASN A 230 -7.86 -10.38 -32.30
C ASN A 230 -8.13 -8.86 -32.24
N GLY A 231 -7.33 -8.12 -31.47
CA GLY A 231 -7.47 -6.67 -31.28
C GLY A 231 -8.44 -6.24 -30.18
N GLU A 232 -9.15 -7.16 -29.54
CA GLU A 232 -10.04 -6.89 -28.41
C GLU A 232 -9.40 -7.27 -27.08
N LYS A 233 -9.71 -6.52 -26.01
CA LYS A 233 -9.17 -6.82 -24.68
C LYS A 233 -9.72 -8.15 -24.18
N LEU A 234 -8.82 -9.06 -23.84
CA LEU A 234 -9.14 -10.33 -23.18
C LEU A 234 -9.40 -10.06 -21.68
N PRO A 235 -10.56 -10.40 -21.11
CA PRO A 235 -10.78 -10.31 -19.68
C PRO A 235 -9.84 -11.27 -18.93
N THR A 236 -8.85 -10.70 -18.23
CA THR A 236 -7.85 -11.45 -17.47
C THR A 236 -7.66 -10.88 -16.07
N GLY A 237 -7.31 -11.74 -15.12
CA GLY A 237 -6.55 -11.33 -13.94
C GLY A 237 -5.07 -11.59 -14.20
N ILE A 238 -4.20 -10.63 -13.89
CA ILE A 238 -2.76 -10.73 -14.18
C ILE A 238 -1.92 -10.06 -13.08
N LYS A 239 -0.77 -10.66 -12.75
CA LYS A 239 0.21 -10.13 -11.81
C LYS A 239 1.64 -10.51 -12.21
N THR A 240 2.54 -9.53 -12.12
CA THR A 240 3.99 -9.70 -12.30
C THR A 240 4.68 -10.15 -11.02
N GLY A 241 5.87 -10.75 -11.16
CA GLY A 241 6.82 -10.96 -10.08
C GLY A 241 8.25 -10.76 -10.59
N THR A 242 9.10 -10.15 -9.76
CA THR A 242 10.53 -9.96 -10.01
C THR A 242 11.25 -10.34 -8.73
N GLN A 243 12.08 -11.39 -8.78
CA GLN A 243 12.86 -11.80 -7.63
C GLN A 243 14.23 -11.11 -7.68
N GLN A 244 14.57 -10.42 -6.61
CA GLN A 244 15.86 -9.75 -6.44
C GLN A 244 16.99 -10.76 -6.29
N GLY A 245 18.20 -10.34 -6.68
CA GLY A 245 19.41 -11.11 -6.45
C GLY A 245 19.78 -11.22 -4.96
N PRO A 246 20.64 -12.17 -4.59
CA PRO A 246 21.03 -12.38 -3.19
C PRO A 246 21.97 -11.31 -2.63
N LEU A 247 22.56 -10.45 -3.47
CA LEU A 247 23.59 -9.48 -3.07
C LEU A 247 23.13 -8.01 -3.22
N ASP A 248 22.33 -7.70 -4.25
CA ASP A 248 21.86 -6.36 -4.53
C ASP A 248 20.37 -6.38 -4.93
N SER A 249 19.62 -5.38 -4.48
CA SER A 249 18.22 -5.15 -4.84
C SER A 249 18.02 -4.75 -6.31
N GLU A 250 19.06 -4.27 -6.98
CA GLU A 250 19.06 -3.98 -8.43
C GLU A 250 19.31 -5.24 -9.28
N ASP A 251 19.90 -6.28 -8.69
CA ASP A 251 20.07 -7.56 -9.35
C ASP A 251 18.74 -8.30 -9.47
N THR A 252 18.57 -9.04 -10.56
CA THR A 252 17.37 -9.86 -10.77
C THR A 252 17.77 -11.30 -11.00
N LEU A 253 17.22 -12.20 -10.18
CA LEU A 253 17.42 -13.63 -10.31
C LEU A 253 16.49 -14.21 -11.38
N GLU A 254 15.23 -13.81 -11.34
CA GLU A 254 14.17 -14.35 -12.19
C GLU A 254 12.95 -13.43 -12.24
N THR A 255 12.14 -13.62 -13.28
CA THR A 255 10.87 -12.91 -13.44
C THR A 255 9.72 -13.86 -13.70
N TRP A 256 8.53 -13.44 -13.30
CA TRP A 256 7.29 -14.20 -13.38
C TRP A 256 6.15 -13.34 -13.93
N VAL A 257 5.27 -13.96 -14.71
CA VAL A 257 3.93 -13.43 -14.98
C VAL A 257 2.92 -14.54 -14.75
N ASN A 258 1.98 -14.26 -13.84
CA ASN A 258 0.90 -15.15 -13.47
C ASN A 258 -0.43 -14.52 -13.85
N GLY A 259 -1.31 -15.30 -14.46
CA GLY A 259 -2.63 -14.80 -14.80
C GLY A 259 -3.56 -15.85 -15.36
N TYR A 260 -4.78 -15.42 -15.61
CA TYR A 260 -5.87 -16.28 -16.01
C TYR A 260 -6.93 -15.51 -16.78
N SER A 261 -7.71 -16.23 -17.58
CA SER A 261 -9.00 -15.84 -18.13
C SER A 261 -10.06 -16.86 -17.69
N ARG A 262 -11.30 -16.72 -18.16
CA ARG A 262 -12.35 -17.75 -17.99
C ARG A 262 -12.01 -19.09 -18.64
N HIS A 263 -11.03 -19.13 -19.55
CA HIS A 263 -10.72 -20.28 -20.42
C HIS A 263 -9.30 -20.82 -20.27
N ALA A 264 -8.40 -20.07 -19.60
CA ALA A 264 -7.00 -20.45 -19.45
C ALA A 264 -6.43 -19.95 -18.13
N ALA A 265 -5.51 -20.71 -17.56
CA ALA A 265 -4.70 -20.30 -16.42
C ALA A 265 -3.23 -20.55 -16.76
N THR A 266 -2.40 -19.51 -16.65
CA THR A 266 -1.05 -19.49 -17.20
C THR A 266 -0.07 -18.94 -16.16
N ALA A 267 1.08 -19.58 -16.05
CA ALA A 267 2.23 -19.09 -15.29
C ALA A 267 3.45 -19.13 -16.22
N VAL A 268 4.13 -17.99 -16.36
CA VAL A 268 5.35 -17.86 -17.15
C VAL A 268 6.49 -17.49 -16.21
N TRP A 269 7.61 -18.20 -16.35
CA TRP A 269 8.84 -17.97 -15.62
C TRP A 269 9.99 -17.78 -16.59
N VAL A 270 10.87 -16.82 -16.32
CA VAL A 270 12.15 -16.66 -17.00
C VAL A 270 13.24 -16.47 -15.96
N GLY A 271 14.20 -17.38 -15.96
CA GLY A 271 15.38 -17.38 -15.12
C GLY A 271 16.44 -18.32 -15.70
N ASN A 272 17.65 -18.26 -15.17
CA ASN A 272 18.68 -19.23 -15.52
C ASN A 272 18.53 -20.47 -14.64
N ALA A 273 18.55 -21.67 -15.23
CA ALA A 273 18.50 -22.93 -14.47
C ALA A 273 19.70 -23.12 -13.52
N THR A 274 20.76 -22.32 -13.69
CA THR A 274 21.96 -22.24 -12.85
C THR A 274 21.80 -21.31 -11.65
N ASN A 275 20.67 -20.60 -11.52
CA ASN A 275 20.46 -19.49 -10.57
C ASN A 275 21.45 -18.32 -10.76
N GLU A 276 22.04 -18.20 -11.95
CA GLU A 276 22.77 -16.98 -12.32
C GLU A 276 21.79 -15.85 -12.62
N LEU A 277 22.21 -14.61 -12.36
CA LEU A 277 21.38 -13.43 -12.61
C LEU A 277 20.94 -13.33 -14.08
N VAL A 278 19.71 -12.88 -14.29
CA VAL A 278 19.22 -12.52 -15.63
C VAL A 278 19.56 -11.06 -15.94
N ILE A 279 19.59 -10.73 -17.24
CA ILE A 279 19.66 -9.33 -17.67
C ILE A 279 18.28 -8.72 -17.47
N ASP A 280 18.12 -7.87 -16.45
CA ASP A 280 16.89 -7.15 -16.16
C ASP A 280 17.16 -5.80 -15.48
N GLY A 281 16.14 -5.18 -14.88
CA GLY A 281 16.26 -3.87 -14.26
C GLY A 281 16.52 -2.74 -15.27
N ARG A 282 16.79 -1.54 -14.75
CA ARG A 282 16.94 -0.32 -15.57
C ARG A 282 18.15 -0.41 -16.52
N SER A 283 19.27 -0.95 -16.05
CA SER A 283 20.50 -1.12 -16.82
C SER A 283 20.35 -2.18 -17.92
N GLY A 284 19.60 -3.26 -17.64
CA GLY A 284 19.28 -4.33 -18.60
C GLY A 284 18.08 -4.04 -19.50
N GLY A 285 17.47 -2.86 -19.40
CA GLY A 285 16.29 -2.49 -20.18
C GLY A 285 15.06 -3.35 -19.90
N TYR A 286 14.99 -3.95 -18.70
CA TYR A 286 13.95 -4.87 -18.25
C TYR A 286 13.76 -6.07 -19.20
N ALA A 287 14.86 -6.63 -19.75
CA ALA A 287 14.79 -7.65 -20.78
C ALA A 287 14.09 -8.93 -20.32
N SER A 288 14.37 -9.42 -19.11
CA SER A 288 13.70 -10.60 -18.53
C SER A 288 12.22 -10.34 -18.27
N ALA A 289 11.88 -9.24 -17.60
CA ALA A 289 10.50 -8.87 -17.27
C ALA A 289 9.64 -8.61 -18.52
N ARG A 290 10.22 -8.00 -19.57
CA ARG A 290 9.55 -7.84 -20.87
C ARG A 290 9.35 -9.17 -21.58
N THR A 291 10.32 -10.07 -21.48
CA THR A 291 10.21 -11.42 -22.07
C THR A 291 9.06 -12.20 -21.44
N THR A 292 8.96 -12.24 -20.11
CA THR A 292 7.84 -12.92 -19.43
C THR A 292 6.49 -12.30 -19.79
N LEU A 293 6.41 -10.96 -19.83
CA LEU A 293 5.20 -10.25 -20.20
C LEU A 293 4.75 -10.56 -21.64
N TRP A 294 5.66 -10.47 -22.62
CA TRP A 294 5.33 -10.75 -24.02
C TRP A 294 4.97 -12.22 -24.24
N LEU A 295 5.69 -13.16 -23.63
CA LEU A 295 5.35 -14.57 -23.70
C LEU A 295 3.94 -14.83 -23.15
N PHE A 296 3.60 -14.25 -22.00
CA PHE A 296 2.26 -14.38 -21.43
C PHE A 296 1.19 -13.79 -22.36
N LYS A 297 1.35 -12.53 -22.78
CA LYS A 297 0.34 -11.79 -23.56
C LYS A 297 0.09 -12.45 -24.92
N ASN A 298 1.16 -12.81 -25.63
CA ASN A 298 1.05 -13.47 -26.93
C ASN A 298 0.47 -14.87 -26.80
N TRP A 299 0.94 -15.67 -25.83
CA TRP A 299 0.36 -16.99 -25.57
C TRP A 299 -1.14 -16.93 -25.28
N MET A 300 -1.55 -16.01 -24.40
CA MET A 300 -2.94 -15.85 -24.03
C MET A 300 -3.78 -15.37 -25.23
N GLY A 301 -3.29 -14.41 -26.03
CA GLY A 301 -3.96 -14.00 -27.26
C GLY A 301 -4.11 -15.15 -28.26
N ASP A 302 -2.99 -15.78 -28.63
CA ASP A 302 -2.93 -16.85 -29.63
C ASP A 302 -3.74 -18.08 -29.22
N PHE A 303 -3.69 -18.47 -27.95
CA PHE A 303 -4.46 -19.59 -27.42
C PHE A 303 -5.97 -19.34 -27.52
N HIS A 304 -6.44 -18.12 -27.21
CA HIS A 304 -7.86 -17.80 -27.31
C HIS A 304 -8.30 -17.68 -28.77
N SER A 305 -7.48 -17.11 -29.65
CA SER A 305 -7.73 -17.14 -31.10
C SER A 305 -7.85 -18.57 -31.61
N TYR A 306 -6.95 -19.46 -31.18
CA TYR A 306 -7.01 -20.88 -31.52
C TYR A 306 -8.31 -21.54 -31.02
N LEU A 307 -8.75 -21.27 -29.79
CA LEU A 307 -9.98 -21.82 -29.24
C LEU A 307 -11.21 -21.37 -30.05
N LEU A 308 -11.27 -20.11 -30.48
CA LEU A 308 -12.33 -19.57 -31.33
C LEU A 308 -12.30 -20.21 -32.73
N ASP A 309 -11.13 -20.24 -33.37
CA ASP A 309 -10.95 -20.79 -34.73
C ASP A 309 -11.28 -22.28 -34.82
N LYS A 310 -11.06 -23.02 -33.72
CA LYS A 310 -11.42 -24.44 -33.60
C LYS A 310 -12.81 -24.67 -33.05
N SER A 311 -13.60 -23.62 -32.84
CA SER A 311 -14.94 -23.67 -32.26
C SER A 311 -14.96 -24.47 -30.95
N ARG A 312 -13.89 -24.35 -30.15
CA ARG A 312 -13.82 -24.91 -28.78
C ARG A 312 -14.52 -24.02 -27.78
N ILE A 313 -14.59 -22.73 -28.07
CA ILE A 313 -15.42 -21.74 -27.38
C ILE A 313 -16.18 -20.94 -28.44
N GLU A 314 -17.38 -20.48 -28.11
CA GLU A 314 -18.18 -19.61 -28.99
C GLU A 314 -17.75 -18.14 -28.90
N ALA A 315 -17.33 -17.73 -27.71
CA ALA A 315 -16.85 -16.39 -27.42
C ALA A 315 -15.86 -16.40 -26.24
N VAL A 316 -15.07 -15.34 -26.16
CA VAL A 316 -14.32 -15.01 -24.94
C VAL A 316 -15.33 -14.58 -23.87
N LEU A 317 -15.25 -15.20 -22.69
CA LEU A 317 -16.16 -14.93 -21.59
C LEU A 317 -15.57 -13.89 -20.62
N ASP A 318 -16.43 -13.01 -20.14
CA ASP A 318 -16.14 -12.11 -19.03
C ASP A 318 -16.38 -12.83 -17.68
N PHE A 319 -15.90 -12.25 -16.59
CA PHE A 319 -16.15 -12.68 -15.22
C PHE A 319 -17.44 -12.11 -14.62
N VAL A 320 -18.08 -11.10 -15.22
CA VAL A 320 -19.33 -10.49 -14.69
C VAL A 320 -20.38 -11.53 -14.29
N GLU A 321 -20.56 -12.60 -15.08
CA GLU A 321 -21.53 -13.67 -14.79
C GLU A 321 -21.17 -14.54 -13.56
N LEU A 322 -19.93 -14.47 -13.08
CA LEU A 322 -19.46 -15.18 -11.90
C LEU A 322 -19.48 -14.33 -10.63
N GLN A 323 -20.00 -13.08 -10.69
CA GLN A 323 -20.12 -12.24 -9.51
C GLN A 323 -20.89 -12.98 -8.41
N PRO A 324 -20.28 -13.23 -7.24
CA PRO A 324 -20.97 -13.89 -6.13
C PRO A 324 -22.09 -13.04 -5.56
N GLU A 325 -23.14 -13.68 -5.03
CA GLU A 325 -24.25 -12.95 -4.40
C GLU A 325 -23.84 -12.20 -3.13
N ASN A 326 -22.77 -12.63 -2.45
CA ASN A 326 -22.27 -12.03 -1.22
C ASN A 326 -21.32 -10.85 -1.44
N VAL A 327 -21.15 -10.36 -2.68
CA VAL A 327 -20.36 -9.15 -2.94
C VAL A 327 -21.17 -8.05 -3.61
N GLU A 328 -20.80 -6.80 -3.33
CA GLU A 328 -21.38 -5.63 -3.97
C GLU A 328 -20.36 -4.50 -4.10
N LEU A 329 -20.61 -3.61 -5.06
CA LEU A 329 -19.88 -2.35 -5.21
C LEU A 329 -20.67 -1.28 -4.45
N THR A 330 -20.05 -0.67 -3.45
CA THR A 330 -20.69 0.35 -2.60
C THR A 330 -19.73 1.49 -2.30
N ASP A 331 -20.29 2.60 -1.84
CA ASP A 331 -19.55 3.68 -1.21
C ASP A 331 -18.95 3.18 0.12
N PHE A 332 -17.67 3.47 0.34
CA PHE A 332 -16.91 3.05 1.51
C PHE A 332 -16.13 4.24 2.08
N HIS A 333 -16.35 4.51 3.37
CA HIS A 333 -15.61 5.55 4.09
C HIS A 333 -14.17 5.09 4.32
N THR A 334 -13.19 5.93 3.96
CA THR A 334 -11.79 5.55 4.07
C THR A 334 -10.87 6.76 4.20
N PRO A 335 -9.90 6.70 5.11
CA PRO A 335 -8.87 7.74 5.23
C PRO A 335 -7.72 7.57 4.25
N THR A 336 -7.91 6.82 3.16
CA THR A 336 -6.81 6.57 2.21
C THR A 336 -6.26 7.87 1.62
N THR A 337 -4.94 7.90 1.48
CA THR A 337 -4.17 8.99 0.89
C THR A 337 -3.59 8.58 -0.47
N ASP A 338 -3.91 7.37 -0.96
CA ASP A 338 -3.50 6.91 -2.28
C ASP A 338 -4.12 7.76 -3.40
N ARG A 339 -3.50 7.77 -4.58
CA ARG A 339 -3.93 8.62 -5.73
C ARG A 339 -3.94 10.12 -5.43
N GLN A 340 -3.17 10.58 -4.44
CA GLN A 340 -3.15 11.97 -3.99
C GLN A 340 -4.53 12.43 -3.48
N LEU A 341 -5.29 11.49 -2.92
CA LEU A 341 -6.52 11.80 -2.22
C LEU A 341 -6.21 12.58 -0.93
N GLU A 342 -7.14 13.45 -0.52
CA GLU A 342 -6.97 14.39 0.60
C GLU A 342 -6.84 13.68 1.97
N GLY A 343 -7.17 12.39 2.04
CA GLY A 343 -7.17 11.62 3.28
C GLY A 343 -8.36 11.95 4.18
N GLY A 344 -8.21 11.61 5.46
CA GLY A 344 -9.23 11.91 6.48
C GLY A 344 -10.46 11.00 6.46
N CYS A 345 -11.13 10.90 7.60
CA CYS A 345 -12.14 9.88 7.87
C CYS A 345 -13.51 10.10 7.19
N ASP A 346 -13.75 11.28 6.62
CA ASP A 346 -15.01 11.61 5.95
C ASP A 346 -14.97 11.32 4.43
N GLN A 347 -13.79 10.99 3.91
CA GLN A 347 -13.62 10.64 2.51
C GLN A 347 -14.33 9.33 2.15
N VAL A 348 -14.88 9.29 0.93
CA VAL A 348 -15.63 8.15 0.40
C VAL A 348 -15.03 7.72 -0.94
N VAL A 349 -14.83 6.41 -1.12
CA VAL A 349 -14.44 5.81 -2.40
C VAL A 349 -15.40 4.69 -2.77
N GLN A 350 -15.49 4.34 -4.06
CA GLN A 350 -16.19 3.14 -4.49
C GLN A 350 -15.33 1.90 -4.27
N ALA A 351 -15.90 0.89 -3.60
CA ALA A 351 -15.21 -0.32 -3.18
C ALA A 351 -16.08 -1.56 -3.38
N TRP A 352 -15.46 -2.63 -3.86
CA TRP A 352 -16.05 -3.96 -3.73
C TRP A 352 -15.94 -4.42 -2.28
N VAL A 353 -17.05 -4.87 -1.72
CA VAL A 353 -17.13 -5.41 -0.35
C VAL A 353 -17.86 -6.74 -0.35
N ARG A 354 -17.57 -7.54 0.68
CA ARG A 354 -18.33 -8.73 1.05
C ARG A 354 -19.39 -8.35 2.07
N LYS A 355 -20.64 -8.71 1.81
CA LYS A 355 -21.80 -8.40 2.67
C LYS A 355 -21.90 -9.30 3.90
N ASP A 356 -21.16 -10.40 3.89
CA ASP A 356 -21.12 -11.43 4.92
C ASP A 356 -19.87 -11.33 5.81
N VAL A 357 -19.15 -10.21 5.73
CA VAL A 357 -17.99 -9.89 6.55
C VAL A 357 -18.25 -8.59 7.29
N GLU A 358 -17.99 -8.59 8.59
CA GLU A 358 -17.91 -7.37 9.38
C GLU A 358 -16.53 -6.75 9.18
N TYR A 359 -16.49 -5.45 8.88
CA TYR A 359 -15.24 -4.72 8.66
C TYR A 359 -14.95 -3.87 9.88
N ASP A 360 -13.71 -3.93 10.37
CA ASP A 360 -13.25 -3.07 11.44
C ASP A 360 -13.39 -1.59 11.07
N GLU A 361 -13.71 -0.77 12.06
CA GLU A 361 -13.82 0.67 11.88
C GLU A 361 -12.42 1.28 11.80
N ILE A 362 -12.04 1.76 10.61
CA ILE A 362 -10.70 2.34 10.35
C ILE A 362 -10.58 3.77 10.94
N CYS A 363 -11.69 4.32 11.42
CA CYS A 363 -11.81 5.69 11.86
C CYS A 363 -12.65 5.80 13.12
N GLU A 364 -12.01 6.03 14.27
CA GLU A 364 -12.66 6.12 15.57
C GLU A 364 -13.14 7.55 15.88
N PRO A 365 -14.35 7.72 16.42
CA PRO A 365 -14.84 9.03 16.84
C PRO A 365 -14.30 9.42 18.21
N ALA A 366 -13.90 10.68 18.37
CA ALA A 366 -13.64 11.30 19.67
C ALA A 366 -14.24 12.71 19.74
N ILE A 367 -14.48 13.19 20.95
CA ILE A 367 -14.91 14.57 21.18
C ILE A 367 -13.67 15.40 21.46
N ILE A 368 -13.41 16.41 20.64
CA ILE A 368 -12.30 17.34 20.83
C ILE A 368 -12.76 18.70 21.37
N ASP A 369 -11.82 19.45 21.93
CA ASP A 369 -11.96 20.86 22.24
C ASP A 369 -11.48 21.69 21.04
N THR A 370 -12.40 22.37 20.35
CA THR A 370 -12.11 23.11 19.10
C THR A 370 -11.10 24.24 19.26
N ARG A 371 -10.77 24.61 20.51
CA ARG A 371 -9.80 25.66 20.83
C ARG A 371 -8.35 25.18 20.85
N ASN A 372 -8.14 23.89 21.05
CA ASN A 372 -6.80 23.32 21.16
C ASN A 372 -6.60 21.96 20.47
N GLY A 373 -7.66 21.38 19.89
CA GLY A 373 -7.61 20.11 19.16
C GLY A 373 -7.45 18.87 20.06
N LEU A 374 -7.35 19.03 21.39
CA LEU A 374 -7.17 17.93 22.34
C LEU A 374 -8.50 17.30 22.73
N LEU A 375 -8.47 16.12 23.37
CA LEU A 375 -9.67 15.42 23.82
C LEU A 375 -10.48 16.30 24.80
N ALA A 376 -11.76 16.50 24.52
CA ALA A 376 -12.62 17.30 25.37
C ALA A 376 -12.65 16.76 26.80
N SER A 377 -12.41 17.64 27.76
CA SER A 377 -12.36 17.28 29.18
C SER A 377 -13.52 17.92 29.95
N SER A 378 -13.54 17.72 31.28
CA SER A 378 -14.44 18.46 32.16
C SER A 378 -14.26 19.98 32.09
N LYS A 379 -13.11 20.45 31.58
CA LYS A 379 -12.79 21.87 31.37
C LYS A 379 -13.21 22.40 30.00
N THR A 380 -13.77 21.56 29.13
CA THR A 380 -14.25 21.97 27.80
C THR A 380 -15.76 22.28 27.84
N PRO A 381 -16.17 23.56 27.76
CA PRO A 381 -17.58 23.93 27.63
C PRO A 381 -18.23 23.30 26.40
N LEU A 382 -19.52 22.99 26.47
CA LEU A 382 -20.26 22.31 25.38
C LEU A 382 -20.11 23.01 24.01
N ARG A 383 -20.04 24.35 23.98
CA ARG A 383 -19.89 25.13 22.74
C ARG A 383 -18.57 24.92 21.99
N PHE A 384 -17.57 24.33 22.66
CA PHE A 384 -16.27 24.00 22.09
C PHE A 384 -16.06 22.49 21.98
N ARG A 385 -17.09 21.68 22.21
CA ARG A 385 -17.03 20.23 22.03
C ARG A 385 -17.49 19.88 20.63
N GLU A 386 -16.61 19.29 19.84
CA GLU A 386 -16.91 18.84 18.48
C GLU A 386 -16.55 17.37 18.34
N ALA A 387 -17.42 16.60 17.67
CA ALA A 387 -17.13 15.21 17.33
C ALA A 387 -16.25 15.19 16.08
N GLN A 388 -15.09 14.56 16.17
CA GLN A 388 -14.17 14.36 15.06
C GLN A 388 -13.79 12.88 14.98
N ARG A 389 -13.45 12.41 13.77
CA ARG A 389 -13.00 11.05 13.52
C ARG A 389 -11.49 11.02 13.29
N PHE A 390 -10.84 10.00 13.81
CA PHE A 390 -9.39 9.80 13.79
C PHE A 390 -9.04 8.44 13.23
N VAL A 391 -7.96 8.34 12.47
CA VAL A 391 -7.51 7.08 11.88
C VAL A 391 -7.00 6.16 12.99
N THR A 392 -7.43 4.90 12.94
CA THR A 392 -6.92 3.86 13.83
C THR A 392 -5.49 3.50 13.49
N LEU A 393 -4.64 3.44 14.52
CA LEU A 393 -3.28 2.92 14.39
C LEU A 393 -3.30 1.40 14.14
N PRO A 394 -2.32 0.87 13.41
CA PRO A 394 -2.25 -0.57 13.18
C PRO A 394 -1.85 -1.30 14.47
N GLU A 395 -2.36 -2.51 14.69
CA GLU A 395 -1.98 -3.33 15.85
C GLU A 395 -0.49 -3.65 15.87
N TRP A 396 0.06 -3.96 14.69
CA TRP A 396 1.48 -4.26 14.53
C TRP A 396 2.27 -2.99 14.18
N LYS A 397 3.31 -2.68 14.95
CA LYS A 397 4.19 -1.52 14.72
C LYS A 397 3.45 -0.18 14.51
N PRO A 398 2.63 0.28 15.48
CA PRO A 398 1.97 1.58 15.42
C PRO A 398 2.95 2.76 15.48
N ASP A 399 4.12 2.57 16.09
CA ASP A 399 5.22 3.53 16.18
C ASP A 399 5.67 4.03 14.80
N LEU A 400 5.73 3.15 13.79
CA LEU A 400 6.08 3.54 12.42
C LEU A 400 5.01 4.42 11.77
N ALA A 401 3.74 4.15 12.06
CA ALA A 401 2.62 4.97 11.58
C ALA A 401 2.63 6.35 12.26
N ILE A 402 2.90 6.41 13.57
CA ILE A 402 3.05 7.67 14.31
C ILE A 402 4.19 8.49 13.71
N LYS A 403 5.38 7.90 13.57
CA LYS A 403 6.56 8.57 12.98
C LYS A 403 6.27 9.14 11.60
N LEU A 404 5.59 8.37 10.75
CA LEU A 404 5.22 8.80 9.40
C LEU A 404 4.36 10.07 9.39
N VAL A 405 3.45 10.21 10.36
CA VAL A 405 2.54 11.37 10.40
C VAL A 405 3.15 12.53 11.19
N GLU A 406 4.04 12.27 12.16
CA GLU A 406 4.76 13.32 12.90
C GLU A 406 5.84 14.00 12.05
N ASP A 407 6.54 13.23 11.21
CA ASP A 407 7.59 13.69 10.31
C ASP A 407 7.35 13.15 8.89
N PRO A 408 6.30 13.64 8.19
CA PRO A 408 5.95 13.15 6.88
C PRO A 408 7.02 13.57 5.86
N PRO A 409 7.41 12.69 4.93
CA PRO A 409 8.31 13.08 3.85
C PRO A 409 7.66 14.16 2.98
N LYS A 410 8.48 15.04 2.39
CA LYS A 410 8.01 16.23 1.65
C LYS A 410 7.01 15.93 0.52
N ASP A 411 7.01 14.71 -0.03
CA ASP A 411 6.12 14.27 -1.10
C ASP A 411 4.81 13.61 -0.62
N LEU A 412 4.61 13.54 0.71
CA LEU A 412 3.38 13.15 1.39
C LEU A 412 2.70 14.40 1.98
N GLU A 413 2.15 15.24 1.11
CA GLU A 413 1.43 16.47 1.51
C GLU A 413 -0.03 16.19 1.94
N VAL A 414 -0.26 15.19 2.78
CA VAL A 414 -1.62 14.75 3.15
C VAL A 414 -1.83 14.72 4.65
N PHE A 415 -2.98 15.23 5.08
CA PHE A 415 -3.38 15.28 6.49
C PHE A 415 -3.96 13.93 6.95
N ILE A 416 -3.31 13.27 7.91
CA ILE A 416 -3.80 12.03 8.53
C ILE A 416 -4.12 12.33 10.01
N PRO A 417 -5.41 12.44 10.41
CA PRO A 417 -5.77 12.76 11.79
C PRO A 417 -5.52 11.56 12.71
N LEU A 418 -4.51 11.63 13.56
CA LEU A 418 -4.35 10.67 14.67
C LEU A 418 -4.99 11.21 15.94
N MET A 419 -5.60 10.32 16.72
CA MET A 419 -6.29 10.71 17.95
C MET A 419 -5.29 11.32 18.96
N PRO A 420 -5.58 12.48 19.56
CA PRO A 420 -4.75 13.04 20.62
C PRO A 420 -4.87 12.19 21.89
N GLU A 421 -3.76 11.98 22.59
CA GLU A 421 -3.76 11.24 23.87
C GLU A 421 -4.10 12.14 25.06
N GLU A 422 -3.87 13.45 24.92
CA GLU A 422 -3.97 14.40 26.02
C GLU A 422 -5.39 14.97 26.19
N PRO A 423 -5.86 15.14 27.44
CA PRO A 423 -7.10 15.86 27.71
C PRO A 423 -6.91 17.38 27.62
N SER A 424 -7.87 18.07 27.03
CA SER A 424 -7.89 19.53 26.92
C SER A 424 -7.78 20.22 28.28
N THR A 425 -6.91 21.22 28.33
CA THR A 425 -6.75 22.15 29.47
C THR A 425 -7.85 23.20 29.53
N GLY A 426 -8.63 23.35 28.47
CA GLY A 426 -9.68 24.35 28.31
C GLY A 426 -9.19 25.74 27.90
N LEU A 427 -7.91 25.87 27.50
CA LEU A 427 -7.30 27.10 27.01
C LEU A 427 -7.22 27.10 25.48
N ASN A 428 -7.17 28.30 24.88
CA ASN A 428 -6.91 28.46 23.46
C ASN A 428 -5.45 28.11 23.15
N ALA A 429 -5.23 27.21 22.21
CA ALA A 429 -3.90 26.92 21.69
C ALA A 429 -3.45 27.95 20.66
N VAL A 430 -4.39 28.55 19.92
CA VAL A 430 -4.12 29.59 18.92
C VAL A 430 -5.02 30.78 19.17
N GLU A 431 -4.43 31.96 19.34
CA GLU A 431 -5.17 33.19 19.61
C GLU A 431 -4.41 34.42 19.11
N ILE A 432 -5.10 35.36 18.48
CA ILE A 432 -4.59 36.71 18.23
C ILE A 432 -5.17 37.61 19.34
N ILE A 433 -4.28 38.18 20.15
CA ILE A 433 -4.64 39.01 21.31
C ILE A 433 -4.67 40.49 20.93
N VAL A 434 -3.67 40.92 20.15
CA VAL A 434 -3.57 42.27 19.59
C VAL A 434 -3.22 42.16 18.11
N PRO A 435 -3.90 42.88 17.22
CA PRO A 435 -5.06 43.73 17.48
C PRO A 435 -6.31 42.95 17.90
N PHE A 436 -7.23 43.62 18.60
CA PHE A 436 -8.54 43.03 18.91
C PHE A 436 -9.50 43.21 17.72
N HIS A 437 -10.60 42.45 17.71
CA HIS A 437 -11.57 42.47 16.62
C HIS A 437 -12.12 43.88 16.34
N SER A 438 -12.10 44.27 15.06
CA SER A 438 -12.46 45.58 14.53
C SER A 438 -11.58 46.76 14.97
N ALA A 439 -10.39 46.51 15.53
CA ALA A 439 -9.45 47.59 15.86
C ALA A 439 -8.99 48.34 14.60
N GLU A 440 -8.80 49.65 14.74
CA GLU A 440 -8.07 50.47 13.76
C GLU A 440 -6.57 50.24 13.95
N VAL A 441 -5.88 49.90 12.86
CA VAL A 441 -4.45 49.58 12.85
C VAL A 441 -3.75 50.30 11.71
N GLU A 442 -2.52 50.71 11.94
CA GLU A 442 -1.65 51.32 10.93
C GLU A 442 -0.62 50.29 10.43
N LEU A 443 -0.03 50.55 9.26
CA LEU A 443 1.14 49.80 8.79
C LEU A 443 2.27 49.90 9.83
N GLY A 444 2.94 48.78 10.08
CA GLY A 444 3.97 48.66 11.12
C GLY A 444 3.43 48.29 12.51
N ALA A 445 2.11 48.06 12.66
CA ALA A 445 1.54 47.56 13.90
C ALA A 445 2.00 46.11 14.20
N ASN A 446 2.39 45.84 15.44
CA ASN A 446 2.73 44.49 15.90
C ASN A 446 1.47 43.65 16.13
N VAL A 447 1.57 42.36 15.82
CA VAL A 447 0.54 41.35 16.11
C VAL A 447 1.01 40.50 17.28
N PHE A 448 0.33 40.61 18.42
CA PHE A 448 0.61 39.77 19.59
C PHE A 448 -0.41 38.65 19.69
N GLY A 449 0.05 37.46 20.06
CA GLY A 449 -0.83 36.31 20.22
C GLY A 449 -0.15 35.13 20.88
N THR A 450 -0.86 34.01 20.83
CA THR A 450 -0.40 32.72 21.35
C THR A 450 -0.52 31.68 20.25
N VAL A 451 0.55 30.90 20.08
CA VAL A 451 0.59 29.62 19.39
C VAL A 451 1.23 28.64 20.37
N ASN A 452 0.41 27.90 21.10
CA ASN A 452 0.87 26.88 22.02
C ASN A 452 0.12 25.58 21.75
N THR A 453 0.74 24.74 20.93
CA THR A 453 0.19 23.44 20.53
C THR A 453 1.22 22.37 20.87
N ALA A 454 0.76 21.23 21.41
CA ALA A 454 1.66 20.16 21.85
C ALA A 454 2.50 19.58 20.70
N ARG A 455 2.03 19.70 19.45
CA ARG A 455 2.62 19.11 18.25
C ARG A 455 2.83 20.14 17.14
N LEU A 456 3.22 21.35 17.51
CA LEU A 456 3.43 22.44 16.55
C LEU A 456 4.51 22.04 15.54
N THR A 457 4.16 22.00 14.25
CA THR A 457 5.14 21.84 13.17
C THR A 457 5.49 23.20 12.58
N GLU A 458 4.47 24.02 12.35
CA GLU A 458 4.60 25.35 11.77
C GLU A 458 3.40 26.20 12.19
N TRP A 459 3.59 27.50 12.34
CA TRP A 459 2.51 28.48 12.34
C TRP A 459 2.77 29.54 11.29
N LEU A 460 1.67 30.07 10.76
CA LEU A 460 1.64 31.05 9.71
C LEU A 460 0.70 32.18 10.13
N LEU A 461 1.21 33.40 10.12
CA LEU A 461 0.45 34.62 10.31
C LEU A 461 0.27 35.31 8.96
N GLU A 462 -0.98 35.49 8.56
CA GLU A 462 -1.36 36.04 7.26
C GLU A 462 -2.35 37.19 7.42
N ILE A 463 -2.42 38.02 6.39
CA ILE A 463 -3.43 39.05 6.24
C ILE A 463 -4.08 38.97 4.86
N GLY A 464 -5.40 39.06 4.82
CA GLY A 464 -6.17 39.04 3.58
C GLY A 464 -7.20 40.17 3.53
N PRO A 465 -7.53 40.69 2.34
CA PRO A 465 -8.46 41.81 2.20
C PRO A 465 -9.92 41.42 2.45
N GLY A 466 -10.66 42.31 3.11
CA GLY A 466 -12.07 42.10 3.44
C GLY A 466 -12.27 41.14 4.61
N ALA A 467 -13.52 40.76 4.84
CA ALA A 467 -13.91 39.91 5.97
C ALA A 467 -13.79 38.40 5.70
N ASN A 468 -13.77 38.00 4.42
CA ASN A 468 -13.65 36.61 3.99
C ASN A 468 -12.74 36.54 2.75
N PRO A 469 -11.41 36.68 2.92
CA PRO A 469 -10.46 36.56 1.81
C PRO A 469 -10.50 35.13 1.22
N THR A 470 -10.37 35.03 -0.10
CA THR A 470 -10.17 33.74 -0.79
C THR A 470 -8.72 33.26 -0.64
N GLU A 471 -8.45 31.97 -0.82
CA GLU A 471 -7.13 31.39 -0.46
C GLU A 471 -5.96 32.02 -1.23
N GLY A 472 -6.18 32.52 -2.44
CA GLY A 472 -5.17 33.23 -3.25
C GLY A 472 -4.98 34.72 -2.89
N GLU A 473 -5.72 35.25 -1.91
CA GLU A 473 -5.66 36.65 -1.48
C GLU A 473 -4.91 36.84 -0.15
N TRP A 474 -4.48 35.76 0.51
CA TRP A 474 -3.70 35.84 1.74
C TRP A 474 -2.26 36.24 1.45
N ILE A 475 -1.74 37.12 2.30
CA ILE A 475 -0.37 37.59 2.28
C ILE A 475 0.27 37.14 3.59
N GLU A 476 1.34 36.36 3.49
CA GLU A 476 2.15 35.98 4.64
C GLU A 476 2.82 37.21 5.25
N LEU A 477 2.66 37.37 6.56
CA LEU A 477 3.32 38.39 7.36
C LEU A 477 4.50 37.82 8.15
N ALA A 478 4.34 36.60 8.67
CA ALA A 478 5.36 35.89 9.43
C ALA A 478 5.01 34.39 9.53
N SER A 479 6.03 33.58 9.78
CA SER A 479 5.90 32.15 10.06
C SER A 479 6.92 31.71 11.12
N GLY A 480 6.74 30.52 11.67
CA GLY A 480 7.74 29.90 12.55
C GLY A 480 7.32 28.52 13.05
N CYS A 481 8.22 27.82 13.74
CA CYS A 481 8.01 26.45 14.23
C CYS A 481 8.08 26.30 15.76
N VAL A 482 8.23 27.41 16.49
CA VAL A 482 8.35 27.41 17.95
C VAL A 482 7.06 27.89 18.59
N ASN A 483 6.64 27.22 19.67
CA ASN A 483 5.51 27.65 20.48
C ASN A 483 5.78 29.03 21.10
N MET A 484 4.82 29.92 20.96
CA MET A 484 4.88 31.33 21.36
C MET A 484 3.71 31.62 22.29
N GLU A 485 3.97 32.10 23.50
CA GLU A 485 2.91 32.49 24.45
C GLU A 485 2.92 33.99 24.69
N ASN A 486 1.80 34.67 24.42
CA ASN A 486 1.65 36.11 24.59
C ASN A 486 2.82 36.93 23.98
N ALA A 487 3.31 36.48 22.81
CA ALA A 487 4.50 37.02 22.16
C ALA A 487 4.14 37.81 20.90
N ASN A 488 5.10 38.56 20.37
CA ASN A 488 4.96 39.25 19.09
C ASN A 488 5.13 38.24 17.96
N LEU A 489 4.05 37.94 17.25
CA LEU A 489 4.00 36.97 16.15
C LEU A 489 4.47 37.56 14.82
N GLY A 490 4.42 38.88 14.65
CA GLY A 490 4.81 39.54 13.41
C GLY A 490 4.34 40.99 13.34
N ILE A 491 4.58 41.62 12.20
CA ILE A 491 4.25 43.04 11.96
C ILE A 491 3.35 43.12 10.73
N ILE A 492 2.33 43.98 10.78
CA ILE A 492 1.48 44.26 9.61
C ILE A 492 2.25 45.17 8.65
N GLU A 493 3.02 44.56 7.76
CA GLU A 493 3.69 45.24 6.66
C GLU A 493 3.18 44.68 5.33
N LEU A 494 2.71 45.57 4.45
CA LEU A 494 2.25 45.23 3.12
C LEU A 494 3.13 45.96 2.12
N GLU A 495 3.58 45.27 1.07
CA GLU A 495 4.26 45.94 -0.04
C GLU A 495 3.32 47.01 -0.65
N ASP A 496 3.90 48.12 -1.12
CA ASP A 496 3.18 49.31 -1.61
C ASP A 496 2.09 49.01 -2.67
N ARG A 497 2.15 47.86 -3.37
CA ARG A 497 1.16 47.46 -4.39
C ARG A 497 -0.07 46.72 -3.84
N ASN A 498 -0.02 46.24 -2.59
CA ASN A 498 -1.06 45.41 -1.97
C ASN A 498 -1.87 46.15 -0.88
N PHE A 499 -1.48 47.38 -0.56
CA PHE A 499 -2.11 48.19 0.46
C PHE A 499 -3.28 49.03 -0.10
N ALA A 500 -4.44 48.94 0.54
CA ALA A 500 -5.55 49.88 0.37
C ALA A 500 -6.22 50.08 1.73
N PRO A 501 -6.55 51.31 2.18
CA PRO A 501 -7.28 51.50 3.43
C PRO A 501 -8.68 50.87 3.37
N ARG A 502 -8.88 49.77 4.12
CA ARG A 502 -10.13 49.00 4.19
C ARG A 502 -10.09 48.00 5.34
N VAL A 503 -11.16 47.22 5.49
CA VAL A 503 -11.20 46.04 6.35
C VAL A 503 -10.24 44.97 5.81
N TYR A 504 -9.44 44.40 6.68
CA TYR A 504 -8.64 43.19 6.45
C TYR A 504 -8.98 42.14 7.52
N THR A 505 -8.66 40.89 7.22
CA THR A 505 -8.68 39.78 8.17
C THR A 505 -7.24 39.35 8.43
N LEU A 506 -6.84 39.32 9.70
CA LEU A 506 -5.65 38.57 10.15
C LEU A 506 -6.04 37.13 10.39
N ARG A 507 -5.21 36.19 9.93
CA ARG A 507 -5.35 34.75 10.17
C ARG A 507 -4.05 34.23 10.77
N LEU A 508 -4.16 33.65 11.95
CA LEU A 508 -3.09 32.88 12.58
C LEU A 508 -3.45 31.41 12.46
N THR A 509 -2.67 30.65 11.70
CA THR A 509 -2.84 29.21 11.51
C THR A 509 -1.70 28.50 12.21
N ALA A 510 -1.99 27.52 13.06
CA ALA A 510 -0.99 26.60 13.58
C ALA A 510 -1.23 25.20 13.01
N LYS A 511 -0.25 24.68 12.28
CA LYS A 511 -0.17 23.28 11.85
C LYS A 511 0.36 22.44 13.00
N GLN A 512 -0.32 21.34 13.29
CA GLN A 512 -0.13 20.57 14.53
C GLN A 512 0.24 19.10 14.26
N GLY A 513 1.08 18.85 13.25
CA GLY A 513 1.44 17.51 12.80
C GLY A 513 0.21 16.60 12.63
N LEU A 514 0.02 15.70 13.60
CA LEU A 514 -1.04 14.71 13.73
C LEU A 514 -2.49 15.26 13.82
N LEU A 515 -2.67 16.57 14.06
CA LEU A 515 -3.99 17.19 14.29
C LEU A 515 -4.33 18.27 13.25
N ALA A 516 -5.64 18.47 13.04
CA ALA A 516 -6.14 19.46 12.09
C ALA A 516 -5.60 20.85 12.45
N PRO A 517 -5.23 21.68 11.46
CA PRO A 517 -4.70 23.01 11.75
C PRO A 517 -5.69 23.84 12.56
N LEU A 518 -5.22 24.46 13.63
CA LEU A 518 -6.02 25.41 14.39
C LEU A 518 -5.87 26.80 13.80
N ARG A 519 -6.97 27.55 13.80
CA ARG A 519 -7.01 28.89 13.21
C ARG A 519 -7.66 29.88 14.17
N ALA A 520 -7.05 31.05 14.29
CA ALA A 520 -7.64 32.22 14.90
C ALA A 520 -7.71 33.34 13.85
N THR A 521 -8.83 34.05 13.79
CA THR A 521 -9.00 35.19 12.87
C THR A 521 -9.49 36.43 13.59
N VAL A 522 -9.00 37.59 13.14
CA VAL A 522 -9.38 38.90 13.67
C VAL A 522 -9.59 39.87 12.50
N LEU A 523 -10.75 40.54 12.48
CA LEU A 523 -10.99 41.64 11.54
C LEU A 523 -10.31 42.90 12.05
N VAL A 524 -9.68 43.65 11.16
CA VAL A 524 -9.00 44.91 11.47
C VAL A 524 -9.32 45.96 10.40
N ASN A 525 -9.38 47.23 10.79
CA ASN A 525 -9.52 48.35 9.87
C ASN A 525 -8.14 48.97 9.64
N LEU A 526 -7.56 48.73 8.47
CA LEU A 526 -6.23 49.22 8.14
C LEU A 526 -6.35 50.66 7.60
N SER A 527 -5.66 51.62 8.23
CA SER A 527 -5.65 53.03 7.84
C SER A 527 -4.29 53.50 7.34
N GLU A 528 -4.27 54.53 6.48
CA GLU A 528 -3.06 55.31 6.19
C GLU A 528 -2.67 56.08 7.46
N GLY A 529 -1.66 55.59 8.17
CA GLY A 529 -1.20 56.24 9.39
C GLY A 529 -0.79 57.70 9.15
N SER A 530 -1.09 58.56 10.11
CA SER A 530 -0.70 59.97 10.05
C SER A 530 0.80 60.12 10.32
N GLY A 531 1.61 59.99 9.27
CA GLY A 531 2.95 60.57 9.11
C GLY A 531 3.94 60.44 10.29
N ASN A 532 4.81 59.44 10.23
CA ASN A 532 6.24 59.66 10.50
C ASN A 532 7.11 58.63 9.77
N ARG A 533 7.40 58.87 8.48
CA ARG A 533 8.51 58.22 7.77
C ARG A 533 9.82 58.76 8.32
N GLY A 534 10.23 58.27 9.47
CA GLY A 534 11.45 58.71 10.13
C GLY A 534 11.58 58.05 11.48
N ILE A 535 12.26 56.91 11.51
CA ILE A 535 13.37 56.58 12.41
C ILE A 535 13.77 55.13 12.10
N ASN A 536 14.93 54.96 11.47
CA ASN A 536 15.77 53.77 11.64
C ASN A 536 16.13 53.70 13.14
N ARG A 537 15.36 52.94 13.92
CA ARG A 537 15.79 52.40 15.22
C ARG A 537 15.74 50.91 15.07
N GLY A 538 16.86 50.26 15.39
CA GLY A 538 17.10 48.84 15.19
C GLY A 538 15.84 48.04 15.42
N LEU A 539 15.27 47.57 14.30
CA LEU A 539 14.22 46.58 14.32
C LEU A 539 14.80 45.37 15.07
N PRO A 540 14.10 44.77 16.05
CA PRO A 540 14.36 43.37 16.29
C PRO A 540 14.18 42.69 14.92
N GLN A 541 15.20 41.95 14.48
CA GLN A 541 15.09 41.16 13.26
C GLN A 541 13.73 40.44 13.30
N GLN A 542 13.01 40.46 12.18
CA GLN A 542 11.92 39.50 11.99
C GLN A 542 12.43 38.16 12.52
N PRO A 543 11.69 37.48 13.41
CA PRO A 543 12.06 36.13 13.78
C PRO A 543 11.98 35.28 12.51
N ASP A 544 13.10 35.18 11.82
CA ASP A 544 13.28 34.28 10.68
C ASP A 544 13.57 32.92 11.30
N PHE A 545 12.51 32.26 11.78
CA PHE A 545 12.58 30.87 12.18
C PHE A 545 12.47 30.03 10.91
N ASN A 546 13.51 30.12 10.08
CA ASN A 546 13.60 29.33 8.86
C ASN A 546 13.50 27.86 9.26
N CYS A 547 12.40 27.21 8.88
CA CYS A 547 12.06 25.86 9.32
C CYS A 547 12.89 24.77 8.60
N GLU A 548 13.79 25.16 7.69
CA GLU A 548 14.67 24.28 6.93
C GLU A 548 16.15 24.52 7.26
N GLU A 549 16.68 23.80 8.25
CA GLU A 549 18.04 23.22 8.22
C GLU A 549 18.26 22.32 9.46
N PRO A 550 18.48 21.00 9.30
CA PRO A 550 19.10 20.21 10.36
C PRO A 550 20.53 20.71 10.57
N PRO A 551 21.05 20.77 11.81
CA PRO A 551 22.44 21.14 12.04
C PRO A 551 23.37 20.16 11.31
N GLU A 552 24.39 20.67 10.60
CA GLU A 552 25.45 19.85 10.03
C GLU A 552 26.03 18.93 11.12
N PRO A 553 26.31 17.65 10.81
CA PRO A 553 26.99 16.77 11.76
C PRO A 553 28.33 17.39 12.15
N LEU A 554 28.58 17.53 13.44
CA LEU A 554 29.90 17.92 13.95
C LEU A 554 30.94 16.95 13.39
N GLU A 555 31.91 17.46 12.61
CA GLU A 555 33.07 16.69 12.23
C GLU A 555 33.74 16.14 13.50
N PRO A 556 34.16 14.86 13.51
CA PRO A 556 34.89 14.32 14.65
C PRO A 556 36.20 15.09 14.80
N GLY A 557 36.28 15.89 15.86
CA GLY A 557 37.51 16.55 16.27
C GLY A 557 38.60 15.52 16.49
N GLU A 558 39.74 15.73 15.84
CA GLU A 558 40.99 15.03 16.12
C GLU A 558 41.32 15.17 17.60
N GLU A 559 41.36 14.04 18.32
CA GLU A 559 41.94 13.96 19.66
C GLU A 559 43.46 14.24 19.56
N GLU A 560 43.93 15.27 20.29
CA GLU A 560 45.34 15.43 20.70
C GLU A 560 45.70 14.53 21.89
#